data_AF-A0A7G8EML3-F1
#
_entry.id   AF-A0A7G8EML3-F1
#
_cell.length_a   1.000
_cell.length_b   1.000
_cell.length_c   1.000
_cell.angle_alpha   90.00
_cell.angle_beta   90.00
_cell.angle_gamma   90.00
#
_symmetry.space_group_name_H-M   'P 1'
#
loop_
_entity.id
_entity.type
_entity.pdbx_description
1 polymer ?
#
loop_
_entity_poly.entity_id
_entity_poly.type
_entity_poly.pdbx_seq_one_letter_code
_entity_poly.pdbx_strand_id
1 'polypeptide(L)'
;MDLRSAAQRHWWLAGDGFPQRIAGLLAAPLQATGQPAASAAELAEIFAPLPAIAAAEAHPACRQAGYRYLLCLRSSGVHLSCWRQYPGEVGWQRRCGPMALAAFIRRFGAPRGASS
;
A
#
# COMPACT_ATOMS: atom_id res chain seq x y z
N MET A 1 18.06 16.03 -17.23
CA MET A 1 17.52 15.89 -15.86
C MET A 1 16.14 15.25 -15.98
N ASP A 2 16.01 13.99 -15.57
CA ASP A 2 14.78 13.23 -15.77
C ASP A 2 13.77 13.54 -14.65
N LEU A 3 12.74 14.31 -15.00
CA LEU A 3 11.61 14.69 -14.12
C LEU A 3 10.63 13.51 -13.86
N ARG A 4 10.95 12.28 -14.26
CA ARG A 4 9.99 11.15 -14.28
C ARG A 4 10.25 10.03 -13.29
N SER A 5 11.20 10.17 -12.38
CA SER A 5 11.23 9.29 -11.21
C SER A 5 10.18 9.77 -10.21
N ALA A 6 8.90 9.69 -10.60
CA ALA A 6 7.82 9.47 -9.64
C ALA A 6 8.36 8.42 -8.66
N ALA A 7 8.54 8.75 -7.39
CA ALA A 7 9.11 7.82 -6.44
C ALA A 7 8.13 6.64 -6.31
N GLN A 8 8.44 5.55 -7.02
CA GLN A 8 7.65 4.33 -7.02
C GLN A 8 8.27 3.42 -5.96
N ARG A 9 7.45 3.00 -5.01
CA ARG A 9 7.85 2.02 -4.00
C ARG A 9 6.86 0.87 -4.00
N HIS A 10 7.39 -0.33 -4.15
CA HIS A 10 6.64 -1.56 -3.96
C HIS A 10 6.74 -1.97 -2.50
N TRP A 11 5.60 -2.32 -1.92
CA TRP A 11 5.50 -2.86 -0.58
C TRP A 11 4.80 -4.21 -0.64
N TRP A 12 5.44 -5.21 -0.04
CA TRP A 12 4.93 -6.57 0.04
C TRP A 12 4.84 -6.94 1.51
N LEU A 13 3.73 -7.55 1.89
CA LEU A 13 3.45 -7.81 3.29
C LEU A 13 3.05 -9.27 3.45
N ALA A 14 3.91 -10.04 4.13
CA ALA A 14 3.58 -11.38 4.58
C ALA A 14 2.46 -11.31 5.64
N GLY A 15 1.58 -12.30 5.63
CA GLY A 15 0.47 -12.53 6.57
C GLY A 15 0.04 -11.31 7.37
N ASP A 16 -0.76 -10.42 6.75
CA ASP A 16 -1.39 -9.20 7.32
C ASP A 16 -1.64 -8.11 6.26
N GLY A 17 -1.16 -8.32 5.03
CA GLY A 17 -1.29 -7.38 3.92
C GLY A 17 -2.70 -7.17 3.35
N PHE A 18 -3.77 -7.33 4.12
CA PHE A 18 -5.13 -7.08 3.63
C PHE A 18 -5.39 -5.57 3.40
N PRO A 19 -6.20 -5.21 2.39
CA PRO A 19 -6.46 -3.80 2.06
C PRO A 19 -6.93 -2.96 3.24
N GLN A 20 -7.69 -3.55 4.17
CA GLN A 20 -8.20 -2.88 5.36
C GLN A 20 -7.10 -2.43 6.32
N ARG A 21 -6.14 -3.32 6.61
CA ARG A 21 -5.02 -3.00 7.50
C ARG A 21 -4.11 -1.94 6.89
N ILE A 22 -3.88 -2.03 5.58
CA ILE A 22 -3.10 -1.02 4.86
C ILE A 22 -3.81 0.32 4.82
N ALA A 23 -5.11 0.32 4.60
CA ALA A 23 -5.90 1.54 4.68
C ALA A 23 -5.86 2.14 6.09
N GLY A 24 -5.88 1.32 7.15
CA GLY A 24 -5.72 1.77 8.53
C GLY A 24 -4.38 2.46 8.79
N LEU A 25 -3.27 1.83 8.39
CA LEU A 25 -1.93 2.42 8.53
C LEU A 25 -1.80 3.75 7.76
N LEU A 26 -2.28 3.77 6.52
CA LEU A 26 -2.25 4.96 5.66
C LEU A 26 -3.22 6.05 6.13
N ALA A 27 -4.25 5.71 6.91
CA ALA A 27 -5.16 6.66 7.51
C ALA A 27 -4.59 7.31 8.79
N ALA A 28 -3.57 6.72 9.43
CA ALA A 28 -3.04 7.23 10.69
C ALA A 28 -2.52 8.69 10.60
N PRO A 29 -1.73 9.09 9.57
CA PRO A 29 -1.35 10.48 9.41
C PRO A 29 -2.56 11.40 9.18
N LEU A 30 -3.50 10.98 8.34
CA LEU A 30 -4.73 11.72 8.07
C LEU A 30 -5.54 11.97 9.35
N GLN A 31 -5.58 11.00 10.24
CA GLN A 31 -6.27 11.10 11.53
C GLN A 31 -5.51 11.98 12.54
N ALA A 32 -4.18 11.96 12.52
CA ALA A 32 -3.34 12.72 13.44
C ALA A 32 -3.18 14.19 13.05
N THR A 33 -3.06 14.48 11.74
CA THR A 33 -2.69 15.81 11.22
C THR A 33 -3.77 16.45 10.33
N GLY A 34 -4.82 15.70 9.99
CA GLY A 34 -5.84 16.14 9.02
C GLY A 34 -5.38 16.08 7.56
N GLN A 35 -4.15 15.62 7.29
CA GLN A 35 -3.58 15.53 5.94
C GLN A 35 -3.05 14.11 5.66
N PRO A 36 -3.27 13.55 4.45
CA PRO A 36 -2.68 12.29 4.07
C PRO A 36 -1.16 12.43 3.89
N ALA A 37 -0.44 11.32 3.96
CA ALA A 37 0.98 11.30 3.61
C ALA A 37 1.19 11.82 2.17
N ALA A 38 2.10 12.77 2.02
CA ALA A 38 2.41 13.48 0.80
C ALA A 38 3.84 13.19 0.29
N SER A 39 4.73 12.72 1.16
CA SER A 39 6.13 12.46 0.81
C SER A 39 6.54 10.99 0.90
N ALA A 40 7.64 10.63 0.24
CA ALA A 40 8.20 9.28 0.29
C ALA A 40 8.78 8.95 1.68
N ALA A 41 9.24 9.97 2.42
CA ALA A 41 9.76 9.82 3.77
C ALA A 41 8.62 9.48 4.75
N GLU A 42 7.52 10.23 4.72
CA GLU A 42 6.33 9.95 5.54
C GLU A 42 5.77 8.55 5.26
N LEU A 43 5.69 8.15 3.98
CA LEU A 43 5.28 6.80 3.62
C LEU A 43 6.25 5.74 4.14
N ALA A 44 7.56 6.00 4.10
CA ALA A 44 8.55 5.09 4.64
C ALA A 44 8.43 4.93 6.15
N GLU A 45 8.12 6.00 6.89
CA GLU A 45 7.88 5.95 8.34
C GLU A 45 6.62 5.15 8.69
N ILE A 46 5.51 5.37 7.97
CA ILE A 46 4.25 4.61 8.16
C ILE A 46 4.47 3.10 7.99
N PHE A 47 5.31 2.73 7.02
CA PHE A 47 5.60 1.34 6.72
C PHE A 47 6.86 0.81 7.41
N ALA A 48 7.62 1.62 8.16
CA ALA A 48 8.82 1.19 8.87
C ALA A 48 8.58 0.00 9.83
N PRO A 49 7.41 -0.12 10.50
CA PRO A 49 7.11 -1.30 11.33
C PRO A 49 6.87 -2.58 10.52
N LEU A 50 6.72 -2.48 9.20
CA LEU A 50 6.45 -3.61 8.33
C LEU A 50 7.75 -4.09 7.65
N PRO A 51 7.88 -5.40 7.40
CA PRO A 51 9.03 -5.94 6.68
C PRO A 51 9.06 -5.35 5.25
N ALA A 52 10.12 -4.60 4.94
CA ALA A 52 10.41 -4.20 3.58
C ALA A 52 10.94 -5.40 2.80
N ILE A 53 10.24 -5.80 1.74
CA ILE A 53 10.66 -6.90 0.88
C ILE A 53 11.17 -6.31 -0.43
N ALA A 54 12.37 -6.72 -0.86
CA ALA A 54 12.94 -6.32 -2.15
C ALA A 54 12.00 -6.70 -3.32
N ALA A 55 12.11 -5.99 -4.44
CA ALA A 55 11.21 -6.13 -5.58
C ALA A 55 10.99 -7.58 -6.03
N ALA A 56 9.71 -8.00 -5.95
CA ALA A 56 8.98 -9.09 -6.62
C ALA A 56 9.62 -10.49 -6.76
N GLU A 57 10.79 -10.63 -7.38
CA GLU A 57 11.21 -11.91 -7.93
C GLU A 57 12.23 -12.67 -7.06
N ALA A 58 12.97 -11.98 -6.20
CA ALA A 58 14.11 -12.59 -5.50
C ALA A 58 13.82 -13.06 -4.07
N HIS A 59 12.73 -12.63 -3.42
CA HIS A 59 12.54 -12.89 -1.99
C HIS A 59 11.62 -14.11 -1.72
N PRO A 60 12.07 -15.13 -0.97
CA PRO A 60 11.25 -16.32 -0.64
C PRO A 60 9.92 -16.00 0.04
N ALA A 61 9.86 -14.93 0.83
CA ALA A 61 8.62 -14.46 1.45
C ALA A 61 7.54 -14.03 0.43
N CYS A 62 7.91 -13.72 -0.83
CA CYS A 62 6.95 -13.47 -1.91
C CYS A 62 6.07 -14.69 -2.19
N ARG A 63 6.56 -15.92 -1.95
CA ARG A 63 5.76 -17.15 -2.14
C ARG A 63 4.67 -17.32 -1.08
N GLN A 64 4.79 -16.61 0.05
CA GLN A 64 3.84 -16.67 1.17
C GLN A 64 2.96 -15.41 1.25
N ALA A 65 3.29 -14.35 0.51
CA ALA A 65 2.53 -13.12 0.50
C ALA A 65 1.28 -13.25 -0.38
N GLY A 66 0.10 -12.98 0.18
CA GLY A 66 -1.16 -12.96 -0.58
C GLY A 66 -1.45 -11.62 -1.26
N TYR A 67 -0.77 -10.54 -0.88
CA TYR A 67 -1.04 -9.17 -1.36
C TYR A 67 0.23 -8.39 -1.68
N ARG A 68 0.14 -7.55 -2.71
CA ARG A 68 1.18 -6.62 -3.19
C ARG A 68 0.61 -5.22 -3.31
N TYR A 69 1.39 -4.22 -2.90
CA TYR A 69 1.07 -2.80 -3.06
C TYR A 69 2.17 -2.06 -3.81
N LEU A 70 1.77 -1.11 -4.65
CA LEU A 70 2.65 -0.14 -5.29
C LEU A 70 2.15 1.25 -4.93
N LEU A 71 3.01 2.06 -4.32
CA LEU A 71 2.76 3.47 -4.09
C LEU A 71 3.61 4.29 -5.05
N CYS A 72 2.96 5.22 -5.76
CA CYS A 72 3.60 6.15 -6.66
C CYS A 72 3.33 7.58 -6.19
N LEU A 73 4.40 8.34 -5.95
CA LEU A 73 4.27 9.79 -5.77
C LEU A 73 4.12 10.46 -7.13
N ARG A 74 3.06 11.26 -7.29
CA ARG A 74 2.80 12.09 -8.47
C ARG A 74 2.58 13.54 -8.04
N SER A 75 2.56 14.47 -8.99
CA SER A 75 2.22 15.87 -8.72
C SER A 75 0.81 16.04 -8.13
N SER A 76 -0.12 15.13 -8.46
CA SER A 76 -1.47 15.07 -7.88
C SER A 76 -1.55 14.31 -6.55
N GLY A 77 -0.41 13.96 -5.95
CA GLY A 77 -0.31 13.23 -4.69
C GLY A 77 -0.07 11.73 -4.85
N VAL A 78 -0.22 11.01 -3.74
CA VAL A 78 0.10 9.59 -3.64
C VAL A 78 -0.98 8.73 -4.29
N HIS A 79 -0.57 7.83 -5.17
CA HIS A 79 -1.43 6.84 -5.82
C HIS A 79 -1.03 5.43 -5.44
N LEU A 80 -2.02 4.56 -5.26
CA LEU A 80 -1.82 3.17 -4.87
C LEU A 80 -2.40 2.20 -5.91
N SER A 81 -1.67 1.12 -6.17
CA SER A 81 -2.16 -0.06 -6.88
C SER A 81 -1.98 -1.30 -6.02
N CYS A 82 -2.94 -2.21 -6.05
CA CYS A 82 -2.93 -3.44 -5.27
C CYS A 82 -3.16 -4.68 -6.14
N TRP A 83 -2.43 -5.75 -5.82
CA TRP A 83 -2.60 -7.06 -6.42
C TRP A 83 -2.79 -8.11 -5.33
N ARG A 84 -3.48 -9.20 -5.68
CA ARG A 84 -3.65 -10.37 -4.85
C ARG A 84 -3.17 -11.60 -5.62
N GLN A 85 -2.47 -12.48 -4.92
CA GLN A 85 -2.21 -13.83 -5.40
C GLN A 85 -3.19 -14.78 -4.70
N TYR A 86 -3.88 -15.62 -5.47
CA TYR A 86 -4.77 -16.62 -4.92
C TYR A 86 -4.07 -17.98 -4.86
N PRO A 87 -4.29 -18.76 -3.78
CA PRO A 87 -3.83 -20.13 -3.74
C PRO A 87 -4.35 -20.91 -4.95
N GLY A 88 -3.46 -21.61 -5.66
CA GLY A 88 -3.82 -22.43 -6.82
C GLY A 88 -3.96 -21.65 -8.15
N GLU A 89 -3.89 -20.32 -8.13
CA GLU A 89 -3.87 -19.53 -9.36
C GLU A 89 -2.44 -19.10 -9.74
N VAL A 90 -2.21 -18.96 -11.04
CA VAL A 90 -0.92 -18.51 -11.57
C VAL A 90 -0.85 -16.98 -11.55
N GLY A 91 0.09 -16.46 -10.76
CA GLY A 91 0.49 -15.06 -10.80
C GLY A 91 -0.33 -14.10 -9.96
N TRP A 92 -0.10 -12.80 -10.19
CA TRP A 92 -0.68 -11.70 -9.42
C TRP A 92 -1.85 -11.07 -10.17
N GLN A 93 -3.03 -11.06 -9.55
CA GLN A 93 -4.20 -10.39 -10.10
C GLN A 93 -4.34 -8.98 -9.57
N ARG A 94 -4.45 -7.98 -10.45
CA ARG A 94 -4.70 -6.59 -10.03
C ARG A 94 -6.10 -6.48 -9.44
N ARG A 95 -6.20 -5.99 -8.20
CA ARG A 95 -7.46 -5.78 -7.49
C ARG A 95 -7.89 -4.31 -7.48
N CYS A 96 -6.93 -3.39 -7.49
CA CYS A 96 -7.20 -1.96 -7.52
C CYS A 96 -6.03 -1.17 -8.12
N GLY A 97 -6.35 0.05 -8.57
CA GLY A 97 -5.39 1.10 -8.90
C GLY A 97 -5.08 1.29 -10.39
N PRO A 98 -4.38 2.40 -10.73
CA PRO A 98 -3.89 3.44 -9.81
C PRO A 98 -5.04 4.25 -9.22
N MET A 99 -5.12 4.37 -7.90
CA MET A 99 -6.16 5.17 -7.23
C MET A 99 -5.52 6.14 -6.24
N ALA A 100 -6.11 7.32 -6.08
CA ALA A 100 -5.65 8.30 -5.09
C ALA A 100 -5.69 7.71 -3.67
N LEU A 101 -4.69 8.05 -2.85
CA LEU A 101 -4.55 7.55 -1.48
C LEU A 101 -5.83 7.75 -0.64
N ALA A 102 -6.42 8.94 -0.70
CA ALA A 102 -7.67 9.24 0.00
C ALA A 102 -8.84 8.33 -0.45
N ALA A 103 -8.92 8.00 -1.74
CA ALA A 103 -9.94 7.10 -2.26
C ALA A 103 -9.69 5.65 -1.82
N PHE A 104 -8.43 5.22 -1.71
CA PHE A 104 -8.07 3.92 -1.17
C PHE A 104 -8.47 3.81 0.30
N ILE A 105 -8.11 4.80 1.12
CA ILE A 105 -8.46 4.87 2.54
C ILE A 105 -9.99 4.84 2.71
N ARG A 106 -10.73 5.62 1.93
CA ARG A 106 -12.20 5.63 2.01
C ARG A 106 -12.82 4.30 1.58
N ARG A 107 -12.26 3.61 0.59
CA ARG A 107 -12.81 2.37 0.05
C ARG A 107 -12.53 1.16 0.93
N PHE A 108 -11.34 1.11 1.53
CA PHE A 108 -10.87 -0.07 2.25
C PHE A 108 -10.67 0.16 3.75
N GLY A 109 -10.61 1.41 4.21
CA GLY A 109 -10.59 1.72 5.64
C GLY A 109 -11.85 1.20 6.30
N ALA A 110 -11.70 0.53 7.44
CA ALA A 110 -12.85 0.10 8.21
C ALA A 110 -13.72 1.32 8.58
N PRO A 111 -15.06 1.20 8.60
CA PRO A 111 -15.88 2.19 9.28
C PRO A 111 -15.41 2.24 10.73
N ARG A 112 -15.11 3.44 11.25
CA ARG A 112 -14.94 3.63 12.70
C ARG A 112 -16.30 3.35 13.34
N GLY A 113 -16.56 2.10 13.70
CA GLY A 113 -17.83 1.69 14.30
C GLY A 113 -18.23 0.25 14.00
N ALA A 114 -17.64 -0.68 14.74
CA ALA A 114 -18.34 -1.85 15.25
C ALA A 114 -17.65 -2.27 16.55
N SER A 115 -17.78 -1.42 17.58
CA SER A 115 -17.78 -1.92 18.94
C SER A 115 -19.07 -2.71 19.11
N SER A 116 -18.96 -3.98 19.51
CA SER A 116 -19.96 -4.67 20.31
C SER A 116 -19.20 -5.45 21.37
#